data_AF-A0A0G0Y0T0-F1
#
_entry.id   AF-A0A0G0Y0T0-F1
#
_cell.length_a   1.000
_cell.length_b   1.000
_cell.length_c   1.000
_cell.angle_alpha   90.00
_cell.angle_beta   90.00
_cell.angle_gamma   90.00
#
_symmetry.space_group_name_H-M   'P 1'
#
loop_
_entity.id
_entity.type
_entity.pdbx_description
1 polymer ?
#
loop_
_entity_poly.entity_id
_entity_poly.type
_entity_poly.pdbx_seq_one_letter_code
_entity_poly.pdbx_strand_id
1 'polypeptide(L)'
;MHNEFINIEGTKISKSLKNTISLKQLIEHGYNPLAYRYWLLTGHYRTKMNFSFTALDGSATALTRLHRFFVEKLRGAKGGVVDAQYGLQLLEALNDDLDTPKALSLIWKIVKDTTLNLKDKRVTLLHFDKALGLGLITLAKNEKVSVQLSVKTVSVDSLPEDIQEIIEEREKAREEKDWSLADELREKIASRGYAIEDSSEGPIVTPH
;
A
#
# COMPACT_ATOMS: atom_id res chain seq x y z
N MET A 1 22.41 18.31 6.81
CA MET A 1 21.72 17.14 6.23
C MET A 1 21.23 17.54 4.85
N HIS A 2 21.58 16.80 3.81
CA HIS A 2 21.08 17.01 2.45
C HIS A 2 20.34 15.75 2.02
N ASN A 3 19.12 15.91 1.51
CA ASN A 3 18.33 14.80 1.00
C ASN A 3 18.63 14.62 -0.49
N GLU A 4 18.70 13.36 -0.93
CA GLU A 4 18.85 13.07 -2.35
C GLU A 4 17.57 13.35 -3.15
N PHE A 5 17.73 13.48 -4.47
CA PHE A 5 16.62 13.76 -5.36
C PHE A 5 15.74 12.52 -5.58
N ILE A 6 14.44 12.78 -5.72
CA ILE A 6 13.50 11.83 -6.29
C ILE A 6 13.53 12.00 -7.81
N ASN A 7 13.60 10.89 -8.53
CA ASN A 7 13.37 10.81 -9.98
C ASN A 7 11.96 10.28 -10.23
N ILE A 8 11.35 10.62 -11.36
CA ILE A 8 10.11 10.03 -11.85
C ILE A 8 10.42 9.33 -13.16
N GLU A 9 10.17 8.02 -13.21
CA GLU A 9 10.39 7.18 -14.40
C GLU A 9 11.80 7.35 -15.01
N GLY A 10 12.82 7.51 -14.17
CA GLY A 10 14.21 7.69 -14.61
C GLY A 10 14.60 9.13 -15.00
N THR A 11 13.65 10.08 -15.00
CA THR A 11 13.91 11.52 -15.21
C THR A 11 13.87 12.31 -13.91
N LYS A 12 14.77 13.28 -13.74
CA LYS A 12 14.77 14.19 -12.58
C LYS A 12 13.50 15.05 -12.59
N ILE A 13 12.91 15.27 -11.42
CA ILE A 13 11.76 16.18 -11.28
C ILE A 13 12.20 17.62 -11.56
N SER A 14 11.55 18.31 -12.50
CA SER A 14 11.72 19.75 -12.68
C SER A 14 10.40 20.44 -13.04
N LYS A 15 10.22 21.67 -12.54
CA LYS A 15 9.06 22.51 -12.92
C LYS A 15 9.02 22.78 -14.43
N SER A 16 10.16 22.75 -15.12
CA SER A 16 10.26 22.96 -16.57
C SER A 16 9.83 21.75 -17.40
N LEU A 17 9.92 20.54 -16.87
CA LEU A 17 9.53 19.30 -17.56
C LEU A 17 8.05 18.92 -17.33
N LYS A 18 7.30 19.70 -16.54
CA LYS A 18 5.91 19.42 -16.11
C LYS A 18 5.69 18.01 -15.52
N ASN A 19 6.76 17.31 -15.15
CA ASN A 19 6.75 15.96 -14.59
C ASN A 19 6.62 15.98 -13.06
N THR A 20 5.94 16.95 -12.47
CA THR A 20 5.82 17.06 -11.01
C THR A 20 4.65 16.24 -10.49
N ILE A 21 4.87 15.46 -9.43
CA ILE A 21 3.81 14.74 -8.72
C ILE A 21 3.51 15.47 -7.42
N SER A 22 2.26 15.87 -7.27
CA SER A 22 1.75 16.49 -6.05
C SER A 22 0.94 15.50 -5.22
N LEU A 23 0.90 15.70 -3.91
CA LEU A 23 0.03 14.92 -3.03
C LEU A 23 -1.44 15.03 -3.44
N LYS A 24 -1.87 16.19 -3.95
CA LYS A 24 -3.21 16.40 -4.47
C LYS A 24 -3.53 15.43 -5.62
N GLN A 25 -2.60 15.32 -6.58
CA GLN A 25 -2.76 14.36 -7.69
C GLN A 25 -2.81 12.93 -7.18
N LEU A 26 -1.96 12.53 -6.22
CA LEU A 26 -2.02 11.18 -5.66
C LEU A 26 -3.38 10.88 -5.02
N ILE A 27 -3.95 11.84 -4.28
CA ILE A 27 -5.30 11.74 -3.70
C ILE A 27 -6.35 11.64 -4.81
N GLU A 28 -6.27 12.48 -5.85
CA GLU A 28 -7.17 12.44 -7.00
C GLU A 28 -7.10 11.10 -7.76
N HIS A 29 -5.94 10.43 -7.74
CA HIS A 29 -5.75 9.08 -8.29
C HIS A 29 -6.17 7.96 -7.32
N GLY A 30 -6.83 8.29 -6.20
CA GLY A 30 -7.37 7.33 -5.24
C GLY A 30 -6.35 6.79 -4.22
N TYR A 31 -5.14 7.34 -4.16
CA TYR A 31 -4.16 6.91 -3.16
C TYR A 31 -4.42 7.54 -1.79
N ASN A 32 -4.27 6.71 -0.75
CA ASN A 32 -4.04 7.22 0.60
C ASN A 32 -2.68 7.96 0.64
N PRO A 33 -2.61 9.23 1.08
CA PRO A 33 -1.34 9.97 1.19
C PRO A 33 -0.27 9.26 2.02
N LEU A 34 -0.67 8.42 2.98
CA LEU A 34 0.25 7.63 3.78
C LEU A 34 0.96 6.55 2.95
N ALA A 35 0.43 6.13 1.81
CA ALA A 35 1.13 5.22 0.89
C ALA A 35 2.39 5.88 0.33
N TYR A 36 2.33 7.18 0.00
CA TYR A 36 3.50 7.95 -0.42
C TYR A 36 4.52 8.09 0.71
N ARG A 37 4.04 8.33 1.94
CA ARG A 37 4.91 8.33 3.13
C ARG A 37 5.58 6.97 3.35
N TYR A 38 4.82 5.88 3.22
CA TYR A 38 5.35 4.53 3.33
C TYR A 38 6.43 4.30 2.28
N TRP A 39 6.15 4.65 1.02
CA TRP A 39 7.11 4.57 -0.08
C TRP A 39 8.39 5.34 0.23
N LEU A 40 8.29 6.59 0.70
CA LEU A 40 9.45 7.39 1.11
C LEU A 40 10.32 6.70 2.17
N LEU A 41 9.70 6.01 3.12
CA LEU A 41 10.39 5.31 4.20
C LEU A 41 11.09 4.03 3.73
N THR A 42 10.75 3.50 2.54
CA THR A 42 11.39 2.31 1.97
C THR A 42 12.81 2.56 1.45
N GLY A 43 13.17 3.82 1.20
CA GLY A 43 14.53 4.21 0.81
C GLY A 43 15.21 5.06 1.88
N HIS A 44 16.54 5.00 1.90
CA HIS A 44 17.34 5.84 2.77
C HIS A 44 17.32 7.29 2.25
N TYR A 45 17.31 8.30 3.11
CA TYR A 45 17.19 9.70 2.68
C TYR A 45 18.35 10.19 1.78
N ARG A 46 19.50 9.51 1.86
CA ARG A 46 20.69 9.73 1.00
C ARG A 46 20.70 8.90 -0.28
N THR A 47 19.69 8.09 -0.53
CA THR A 47 19.60 7.29 -1.76
C THR A 47 18.66 7.94 -2.76
N LYS A 48 19.06 7.93 -4.03
CA LYS A 48 18.20 8.40 -5.13
C LYS A 48 17.03 7.43 -5.25
N MET A 49 15.83 7.95 -5.07
CA MET A 49 14.61 7.17 -5.17
C MET A 49 13.96 7.42 -6.53
N ASN A 50 13.54 6.34 -7.21
CA ASN A 50 12.79 6.45 -8.44
C ASN A 50 11.30 6.20 -8.16
N PHE A 51 10.52 7.26 -8.25
CA PHE A 51 9.07 7.18 -8.19
C PHE A 51 8.53 6.56 -9.47
N SER A 52 7.58 5.63 -9.28
CA SER A 52 6.66 5.12 -10.29
C SER A 52 5.34 4.80 -9.60
N PHE A 53 4.24 4.80 -10.35
CA PHE A 53 2.95 4.39 -9.81
C PHE A 53 2.98 2.93 -9.34
N THR A 54 3.69 2.03 -10.04
CA THR A 54 3.89 0.64 -9.63
C THR A 54 4.59 0.52 -8.26
N ALA A 55 5.62 1.33 -8.00
CA ALA A 55 6.28 1.35 -6.68
C ALA A 55 5.36 1.90 -5.58
N LEU A 56 4.52 2.88 -5.92
CA LEU A 56 3.52 3.41 -5.01
C LEU A 56 2.40 2.39 -4.72
N ASP A 57 1.98 1.61 -5.71
CA ASP A 57 0.98 0.53 -5.58
C ASP A 57 1.46 -0.57 -4.63
N GLY A 58 2.74 -0.96 -4.75
CA GLY A 58 3.36 -1.88 -3.79
C GLY A 58 3.37 -1.32 -2.36
N SER A 59 3.67 -0.03 -2.21
CA SER A 59 3.68 0.66 -0.92
C SER A 59 2.28 0.81 -0.31
N ALA A 60 1.27 1.12 -1.14
CA ALA A 60 -0.12 1.17 -0.74
C ALA A 60 -0.62 -0.20 -0.26
N THR A 61 -0.28 -1.27 -1.00
CA THR A 61 -0.60 -2.64 -0.63
C THR A 61 0.02 -3.03 0.71
N ALA A 62 1.31 -2.74 0.90
CA ALA A 62 2.02 -3.04 2.14
C ALA A 62 1.43 -2.29 3.34
N LEU A 63 1.19 -0.98 3.19
CA LEU A 63 0.54 -0.17 4.22
C LEU A 63 -0.85 -0.70 4.59
N THR A 64 -1.65 -1.05 3.58
CA THR A 64 -3.01 -1.56 3.79
C THR A 64 -3.01 -2.89 4.54
N ARG A 65 -2.07 -3.79 4.21
CA ARG A 65 -1.87 -5.05 4.95
C ARG A 65 -1.49 -4.80 6.41
N LEU A 66 -0.62 -3.82 6.67
CA LEU A 66 -0.25 -3.43 8.03
C LEU A 66 -1.45 -2.87 8.81
N HIS A 67 -2.19 -1.94 8.20
CA HIS A 67 -3.40 -1.36 8.79
C HIS A 67 -4.45 -2.42 9.09
N ARG A 68 -4.69 -3.35 8.16
CA ARG A 68 -5.59 -4.48 8.36
C ARG A 68 -5.16 -5.34 9.53
N PHE A 69 -3.90 -5.77 9.57
CA PHE A 69 -3.39 -6.57 10.68
C PHE A 69 -3.61 -5.87 12.02
N PHE A 70 -3.32 -4.57 12.09
CA PHE A 70 -3.51 -3.76 13.28
C PHE A 70 -4.99 -3.65 13.72
N VAL A 71 -5.90 -3.49 12.76
CA VAL A 71 -7.33 -3.29 13.02
C VAL A 71 -8.08 -4.61 13.25
N GLU A 72 -7.71 -5.69 12.59
CA GLU A 72 -8.42 -6.97 12.68
C GLU A 72 -7.85 -7.88 13.77
N LYS A 73 -6.51 -7.95 13.89
CA LYS A 73 -5.85 -8.89 14.82
C LYS A 73 -5.52 -8.27 16.16
N LEU A 74 -5.30 -6.95 16.21
CA LEU A 74 -4.85 -6.27 17.43
C LEU A 74 -5.92 -5.37 18.05
N ARG A 75 -7.12 -5.31 17.48
CA ARG A 75 -8.23 -4.53 18.05
C ARG A 75 -8.59 -5.05 19.44
N GLY A 76 -8.82 -4.13 20.37
CA GLY A 76 -9.11 -4.46 21.77
C GLY A 76 -7.92 -4.96 22.59
N ALA A 77 -6.75 -5.26 21.98
CA ALA A 77 -5.55 -5.71 22.69
C ALA A 77 -4.85 -4.56 23.44
N LYS A 78 -5.50 -4.02 24.47
CA LYS A 78 -5.03 -2.88 25.29
C LYS A 78 -4.19 -3.34 26.48
N GLY A 79 -3.41 -2.41 27.04
CA GLY A 79 -2.67 -2.60 28.29
C GLY A 79 -1.40 -3.46 28.16
N GLY A 80 -0.82 -3.55 26.96
CA GLY A 80 0.50 -4.17 26.76
C GLY A 80 1.64 -3.22 27.10
N VAL A 81 2.85 -3.74 27.02
CA VAL A 81 4.10 -3.00 27.14
C VAL A 81 4.84 -2.98 25.81
N VAL A 82 5.65 -1.94 25.57
CA VAL A 82 6.55 -1.94 24.42
C VAL A 82 7.58 -3.04 24.64
N ASP A 83 7.75 -3.91 23.64
CA ASP A 83 8.83 -4.90 23.68
C ASP A 83 10.19 -4.18 23.67
N ALA A 84 11.01 -4.49 24.67
CA ALA A 84 12.27 -3.78 24.89
C ALA A 84 13.29 -4.05 23.76
N GLN A 85 13.30 -5.26 23.20
CA GLN A 85 14.25 -5.60 22.13
C GLN A 85 13.89 -4.85 20.85
N TYR A 86 12.62 -4.87 20.44
CA TYR A 86 12.18 -4.11 19.27
C TYR A 86 12.29 -2.59 19.47
N GLY A 87 12.04 -2.10 20.69
CA GLY A 87 12.27 -0.69 21.02
C GLY A 87 13.73 -0.28 20.86
N LEU A 88 14.67 -1.09 21.34
CA LEU A 88 16.11 -0.84 21.16
C LEU A 88 16.51 -0.91 19.69
N GLN A 89 16.06 -1.93 18.95
CA GLN A 89 16.37 -2.08 17.53
C GLN A 89 15.84 -0.92 16.68
N LEU A 90 14.70 -0.33 17.05
CA LEU A 90 14.21 0.90 16.42
C LEU A 90 15.17 2.06 16.66
N LEU A 91 15.59 2.27 17.91
CA LEU A 91 16.53 3.34 18.27
C LEU A 91 17.87 3.16 17.55
N GLU A 92 18.39 1.94 17.49
CA GLU A 92 19.60 1.61 16.75
C GLU A 92 19.46 1.95 15.27
N ALA A 93 18.35 1.55 14.62
CA ALA A 93 18.10 1.86 13.21
C ALA A 93 18.00 3.38 12.97
N LEU A 94 17.32 4.12 13.85
CA LEU A 94 17.18 5.56 13.67
C LEU A 94 18.47 6.34 13.98
N ASN A 95 19.30 5.85 14.90
CA ASN A 95 20.61 6.44 15.20
C ASN A 95 21.69 6.06 14.17
N ASP A 96 21.46 5.00 13.41
CA ASP A 96 22.26 4.61 12.25
C ASP A 96 21.83 5.42 11.02
N ASP A 97 22.17 6.72 11.03
CA ASP A 97 21.87 7.68 9.96
C ASP A 97 20.40 7.70 9.50
N LEU A 98 19.43 7.60 10.41
CA LEU A 98 18.00 7.58 10.09
C LEU A 98 17.61 6.46 9.10
N ASP A 99 18.09 5.23 9.32
CA ASP A 99 17.76 4.04 8.52
C ASP A 99 16.28 3.62 8.69
N THR A 100 15.39 4.37 8.04
CA THR A 100 13.96 4.09 7.98
C THR A 100 13.61 2.80 7.23
N PRO A 101 14.34 2.37 6.18
CA PRO A 101 14.13 1.04 5.58
C PRO A 101 14.28 -0.09 6.60
N LYS A 102 15.33 -0.05 7.44
CA LYS A 102 15.53 -1.02 8.52
C LYS A 102 14.42 -0.94 9.55
N ALA A 103 14.01 0.27 9.97
CA ALA A 103 12.88 0.46 10.88
C ALA A 103 11.56 -0.12 10.33
N LEU A 104 11.28 0.05 9.02
CA LEU A 104 10.13 -0.57 8.36
C LEU A 104 10.23 -2.09 8.33
N SER A 105 11.44 -2.64 8.11
CA SER A 105 11.63 -4.10 8.12
C SER A 105 11.29 -4.72 9.48
N LEU A 106 11.60 -4.01 10.58
CA LEU A 106 11.30 -4.44 11.94
C LEU A 106 9.79 -4.49 12.21
N ILE A 107 8.99 -3.59 11.63
CA ILE A 107 7.51 -3.67 11.70
C ILE A 107 7.04 -5.04 11.20
N TRP A 108 7.53 -5.50 10.06
CA TRP A 108 7.12 -6.80 9.51
C TRP A 108 7.65 -7.99 10.31
N LYS A 109 8.80 -7.84 10.99
CA LYS A 109 9.25 -8.84 11.98
C LYS A 109 8.27 -8.91 13.14
N ILE A 110 7.87 -7.78 13.72
CA ILE A 110 6.88 -7.70 14.81
C ILE A 110 5.54 -8.34 14.39
N VAL A 111 5.06 -8.05 13.18
CA VAL A 111 3.81 -8.64 12.64
C VAL A 111 3.90 -10.17 12.65
N LYS A 112 5.02 -10.73 12.18
CA LYS A 112 5.24 -12.17 12.04
C LYS A 112 5.68 -12.89 13.33
N ASP A 113 6.15 -12.17 14.33
CA ASP A 113 6.67 -12.75 15.56
C ASP A 113 5.56 -13.44 16.37
N THR A 114 5.64 -14.76 16.50
CA THR A 114 4.66 -15.57 17.24
C THR A 114 4.95 -15.64 18.74
N THR A 115 6.13 -15.19 19.18
CA THR A 115 6.53 -15.19 20.60
C THR A 115 5.95 -13.99 21.35
N LEU A 116 5.69 -12.88 20.65
CA LEU A 116 5.11 -11.67 21.22
C LEU A 116 3.58 -11.76 21.31
N ASN A 117 3.03 -11.56 22.50
CA ASN A 117 1.57 -11.54 22.69
C ASN A 117 0.92 -10.33 21.98
N LEU A 118 -0.39 -10.41 21.72
CA LEU A 118 -1.09 -9.41 20.91
C LEU A 118 -1.11 -8.01 21.54
N LYS A 119 -1.12 -7.90 22.88
CA LYS A 119 -1.14 -6.62 23.59
C LYS A 119 0.18 -5.89 23.43
N ASP A 120 1.29 -6.60 23.63
CA ASP A 120 2.64 -6.04 23.51
C ASP A 120 2.96 -5.74 22.04
N LYS A 121 2.52 -6.61 21.12
CA LYS A 121 2.60 -6.37 19.68
C LYS A 121 1.90 -5.06 19.28
N ARG A 122 0.68 -4.83 19.79
CA ARG A 122 -0.07 -3.60 19.53
C ARG A 122 0.68 -2.37 20.02
N VAL A 123 1.12 -2.37 21.27
CA VAL A 123 1.79 -1.22 21.90
C VAL A 123 3.16 -0.96 21.27
N THR A 124 3.88 -2.01 20.88
CA THR A 124 5.15 -1.91 20.14
C THR A 124 4.94 -1.29 18.76
N LEU A 125 3.96 -1.75 17.97
CA LEU A 125 3.65 -1.13 16.68
C LEU A 125 3.22 0.33 16.82
N LEU A 126 2.47 0.68 17.87
CA LEU A 126 2.14 2.07 18.18
C LEU A 126 3.37 2.91 18.58
N HIS A 127 4.36 2.30 19.23
CA HIS A 127 5.62 2.96 19.53
C HIS A 127 6.40 3.29 18.27
N PHE A 128 6.50 2.34 17.32
CA PHE A 128 7.09 2.56 16.00
C PHE A 128 6.37 3.66 15.21
N ASP A 129 5.04 3.70 15.29
CA ASP A 129 4.22 4.71 14.61
C ASP A 129 4.51 6.15 15.09
N LYS A 130 5.02 6.34 16.30
CA LYS A 130 5.44 7.68 16.78
C LYS A 130 6.61 8.25 15.98
N ALA A 131 7.51 7.38 15.51
CA ALA A 131 8.64 7.77 14.69
C ALA A 131 8.27 7.79 13.19
N LEU A 132 7.58 6.74 12.73
CA LEU A 132 7.35 6.50 11.32
C LEU A 132 6.07 7.15 10.78
N GLY A 133 5.07 7.43 11.63
CA GLY A 133 3.85 8.14 11.24
C GLY A 133 3.03 7.44 10.15
N LEU A 134 2.83 6.14 10.28
CA LEU A 134 2.07 5.31 9.35
C LEU A 134 0.55 5.31 9.63
N GLY A 135 0.09 6.02 10.67
CA GLY A 135 -1.33 6.22 10.95
C GLY A 135 -1.94 5.18 11.90
N LEU A 136 -1.14 4.31 12.51
CA LEU A 136 -1.63 3.31 13.46
C LEU A 136 -2.23 3.94 14.72
N ILE A 137 -1.65 5.05 15.20
CA ILE A 137 -2.18 5.83 16.33
C ILE A 137 -3.58 6.38 16.00
N THR A 138 -3.78 6.87 14.78
CA THR A 138 -5.09 7.35 14.33
C THR A 138 -6.11 6.20 14.27
N LEU A 139 -5.71 5.06 13.72
CA LEU A 139 -6.55 3.84 13.71
C LEU A 139 -6.87 3.35 15.13
N ALA A 140 -5.93 3.47 16.07
CA ALA A 140 -6.14 3.08 17.45
C ALA A 140 -7.16 3.95 18.20
N LYS A 141 -7.30 5.23 17.81
CA LYS A 141 -8.30 6.14 18.37
C LYS A 141 -9.70 5.89 17.81
N ASN A 142 -9.79 5.36 16.59
CA ASN A 142 -11.05 5.16 15.88
C ASN A 142 -11.43 3.67 15.81
N GLU A 143 -11.98 3.13 16.89
CA GLU A 143 -12.26 1.69 17.03
C GLU A 143 -13.31 1.13 16.06
N LYS A 144 -14.11 2.00 15.42
CA LYS A 144 -15.13 1.63 14.43
C LYS A 144 -14.59 1.55 12.99
N VAL A 145 -13.32 1.90 12.76
CA VAL A 145 -12.75 1.90 11.41
C VAL A 145 -12.54 0.47 10.93
N SER A 146 -13.13 0.13 9.79
CA SER A 146 -12.75 -1.00 8.96
C SER A 146 -11.70 -0.55 7.94
N VAL A 147 -10.73 -1.42 7.66
CA VAL A 147 -9.71 -1.18 6.62
C VAL A 147 -10.03 -2.12 5.47
N GLN A 148 -10.67 -1.61 4.42
CA GLN A 148 -10.81 -2.34 3.18
C GLN A 148 -9.45 -2.40 2.46
N LEU A 149 -9.21 -3.50 1.73
CA LEU A 149 -8.08 -3.49 0.80
C LEU A 149 -8.43 -2.46 -0.27
N SER A 150 -7.75 -1.32 -0.29
CA SER A 150 -7.69 -0.49 -1.49
C SER A 150 -6.82 -1.21 -2.51
N VAL A 151 -7.28 -2.35 -3.03
CA VAL A 151 -6.93 -2.67 -4.40
C VAL A 151 -7.57 -1.53 -5.18
N LYS A 152 -6.84 -0.85 -6.07
CA LYS A 152 -7.40 0.19 -6.93
C LYS A 152 -8.52 -0.45 -7.75
N THR A 153 -9.74 -0.50 -7.23
CA THR A 153 -10.88 -0.95 -7.98
C THR A 153 -11.27 0.22 -8.85
N VAL A 154 -10.94 0.13 -10.13
CA VAL A 154 -11.32 1.15 -11.11
C VAL A 154 -12.75 0.80 -11.52
N SER A 155 -13.67 1.77 -11.43
CA SER A 155 -15.01 1.55 -11.96
C SER A 155 -14.90 1.21 -13.44
N VAL A 156 -15.65 0.22 -13.92
CA VAL A 156 -15.66 -0.13 -15.34
C VAL A 156 -15.96 1.11 -16.19
N ASP A 157 -16.89 1.96 -15.74
CA ASP A 157 -17.27 3.22 -16.40
C ASP A 157 -16.13 4.25 -16.56
N SER A 158 -15.03 4.07 -15.82
CA SER A 158 -13.86 4.96 -15.86
C SER A 158 -12.70 4.41 -16.69
N LEU A 159 -12.86 3.21 -17.26
CA LEU A 159 -11.88 2.60 -18.15
C LEU A 159 -12.03 3.16 -19.57
N PRO A 160 -10.99 3.06 -20.42
CA PRO A 160 -11.12 3.29 -21.85
C PRO A 160 -12.25 2.42 -22.46
N GLU A 161 -13.01 2.97 -23.42
CA GLU A 161 -14.14 2.27 -24.07
C GLU A 161 -13.73 0.89 -24.61
N ASP A 162 -12.52 0.76 -25.17
CA ASP A 162 -12.01 -0.52 -25.68
C ASP A 162 -11.81 -1.57 -24.59
N ILE A 163 -11.56 -1.17 -23.35
CA ILE A 163 -11.46 -2.08 -22.21
C ILE A 163 -12.83 -2.41 -21.64
N GLN A 164 -13.75 -1.44 -21.62
CA GLN A 164 -15.14 -1.66 -21.19
C GLN A 164 -15.81 -2.73 -22.07
N GLU A 165 -15.65 -2.63 -23.39
CA GLU A 165 -16.19 -3.60 -24.35
C GLU A 165 -15.67 -5.02 -24.09
N ILE A 166 -14.36 -5.18 -23.82
CA ILE A 166 -13.76 -6.50 -23.53
C ILE A 166 -14.30 -7.07 -22.21
N ILE A 167 -14.56 -6.22 -21.22
CA ILE A 167 -15.14 -6.64 -19.93
C ILE A 167 -16.59 -7.09 -20.11
N GLU A 168 -17.40 -6.33 -20.85
CA GLU A 168 -18.79 -6.70 -21.14
C GLU A 168 -18.88 -8.01 -21.93
N GLU A 169 -18.00 -8.20 -22.93
CA GLU A 169 -17.92 -9.43 -23.72
C GLU A 169 -17.54 -10.63 -22.84
N ARG A 170 -16.64 -10.42 -21.87
CA ARG A 170 -16.27 -11.45 -20.90
C ARG A 170 -17.43 -11.84 -19.99
N GLU A 171 -18.20 -10.86 -19.49
CA GLU A 171 -19.35 -11.16 -18.63
C GLU A 171 -20.42 -11.95 -19.39
N LYS A 172 -20.68 -11.61 -20.66
CA LYS A 172 -21.56 -12.40 -21.54
C LYS A 172 -21.06 -13.83 -21.72
N ALA A 173 -19.76 -14.02 -21.99
CA ALA A 173 -19.16 -15.35 -22.10
C ALA A 173 -19.34 -16.17 -20.81
N ARG A 174 -19.25 -15.55 -19.63
CA ARG A 174 -19.49 -16.21 -18.34
C ARG A 174 -20.96 -16.58 -18.12
N GLU A 175 -21.89 -15.71 -18.50
CA GLU A 175 -23.33 -15.99 -18.44
C GLU A 175 -23.71 -17.18 -19.33
N GLU A 176 -23.10 -17.25 -20.53
CA GLU A 176 -23.24 -18.36 -21.48
C GLU A 176 -22.42 -19.61 -21.10
N LYS A 177 -21.61 -19.52 -20.03
CA LYS A 177 -20.70 -20.58 -19.53
C LYS A 177 -19.60 -20.98 -20.52
N ASP A 178 -19.23 -20.08 -21.43
CA ASP A 178 -18.03 -20.20 -22.25
C ASP A 178 -16.80 -19.75 -21.45
N TRP A 179 -16.27 -20.68 -20.65
CA TRP A 179 -15.10 -20.43 -19.82
C TRP A 179 -13.82 -20.21 -20.64
N SER A 180 -13.74 -20.79 -21.85
CA SER A 180 -12.57 -20.65 -22.71
C SER A 180 -12.44 -19.23 -23.23
N LEU A 181 -13.56 -18.66 -23.71
CA LEU A 181 -13.59 -17.27 -24.18
C LEU A 181 -13.40 -16.29 -23.02
N ALA A 182 -13.98 -16.56 -21.84
CA ALA A 182 -13.81 -15.71 -20.67
C ALA A 182 -12.35 -15.62 -20.18
N ASP A 183 -11.59 -16.72 -20.27
CA ASP A 183 -10.17 -16.72 -19.93
C ASP A 183 -9.31 -16.03 -21.01
N GLU A 184 -9.63 -16.19 -22.30
CA GLU A 184 -8.95 -15.43 -23.37
C GLU A 184 -9.13 -13.91 -23.20
N LEU A 185 -10.36 -13.47 -22.88
CA LEU A 185 -10.66 -12.06 -22.64
C LEU A 185 -9.98 -11.54 -21.36
N ARG A 186 -9.86 -12.37 -20.32
CA ARG A 186 -9.09 -12.04 -19.11
C ARG A 186 -7.61 -11.80 -19.44
N GLU A 187 -7.00 -12.62 -20.28
CA GLU A 187 -5.62 -12.39 -20.73
C GLU A 187 -5.47 -11.13 -21.57
N LYS A 188 -6.46 -10.80 -22.42
CA LYS A 188 -6.48 -9.53 -23.16
C LYS A 188 -6.54 -8.34 -22.21
N ILE A 189 -7.40 -8.37 -21.19
CA ILE A 189 -7.49 -7.33 -20.16
C ILE A 189 -6.13 -7.19 -19.42
N ALA A 190 -5.50 -8.31 -19.06
CA ALA A 190 -4.17 -8.35 -18.44
C ALA A 190 -3.08 -7.73 -19.33
N SER A 191 -3.09 -8.03 -20.62
CA SER A 191 -2.14 -7.47 -21.60
C SER A 191 -2.24 -5.95 -21.75
N ARG A 192 -3.40 -5.38 -21.38
CA ARG A 192 -3.68 -3.94 -21.39
C ARG A 192 -3.41 -3.26 -20.04
N GLY A 193 -2.83 -3.99 -19.09
CA GLY A 193 -2.46 -3.44 -17.79
C GLY A 193 -3.59 -3.40 -16.78
N TYR A 194 -4.56 -4.32 -16.88
CA TYR A 194 -5.64 -4.46 -15.90
C TYR A 194 -5.81 -5.94 -15.49
N ALA A 195 -5.99 -6.22 -14.21
CA ALA A 195 -6.40 -7.52 -13.70
C ALA A 195 -7.89 -7.48 -13.32
N ILE A 196 -8.60 -8.56 -13.62
CA ILE A 196 -10.04 -8.69 -13.35
C ILE A 196 -10.33 -9.91 -12.46
N GLU A 197 -10.94 -9.65 -11.31
CA GLU A 197 -11.37 -10.65 -10.32
C GLU A 197 -12.90 -10.70 -10.24
N ASP A 198 -13.44 -11.90 -10.00
CA ASP A 198 -14.90 -12.08 -9.89
C ASP A 198 -15.35 -11.88 -8.44
N SER A 199 -16.44 -11.14 -8.23
CA SER A 199 -17.05 -10.96 -6.91
C SER A 199 -18.57 -11.15 -6.94
N SER A 200 -19.18 -11.29 -5.76
CA SER A 200 -20.64 -11.36 -5.63
C SER A 200 -21.37 -10.08 -6.04
N GLU A 201 -20.65 -8.96 -6.19
CA GLU A 201 -21.19 -7.65 -6.56
C GLU A 201 -20.83 -7.25 -8.01
N GLY A 202 -20.19 -8.15 -8.78
CA GLY A 202 -19.74 -7.91 -10.15
C GLY A 202 -18.21 -8.02 -10.31
N PRO A 203 -17.70 -7.76 -11.53
CA PRO A 203 -16.26 -7.82 -11.81
C PRO A 203 -15.50 -6.69 -11.11
N ILE A 204 -14.44 -7.07 -10.39
CA ILE A 204 -13.50 -6.14 -9.75
C ILE A 204 -12.31 -5.95 -10.69
N VAL A 205 -12.16 -4.74 -11.25
CA VAL A 205 -11.05 -4.41 -12.15
C VAL A 205 -9.98 -3.63 -11.41
N THR A 206 -8.73 -4.05 -11.57
CA THR A 206 -7.58 -3.47 -10.88
C THR A 206 -6.48 -3.16 -11.88
N PRO A 207 -5.92 -1.95 -11.93
CA PRO A 207 -4.82 -1.64 -12.81
C PRO A 207 -3.55 -2.34 -12.30
N HIS A 208 -2.77 -2.84 -13.24
CA HIS A 208 -1.49 -3.51 -13.02
C HIS A 208 -0.34 -2.52 -12.79
#